data_AF-A0AAW1Y6M0-F1
#
_entry.id   AF-A0AAW1Y6M0-F1
#
_cell.length_a   1.000
_cell.length_b   1.000
_cell.length_c   1.000
_cell.angle_alpha   90.00
_cell.angle_beta   90.00
_cell.angle_gamma   90.00
#
_symmetry.space_group_name_H-M   'P 1'
#
loop_
_entity.id
_entity.type
_entity.pdbx_description
1 polymer ?
#
loop_
_entity_poly.entity_id
_entity_poly.type
_entity_poly.pdbx_seq_one_letter_code
_entity_poly.pdbx_strand_id
1 'polypeptide(L)'
;MRSFFQDFEEDVDGNIIQCKMHDIVHDFVLYLTKDECFTMVVKGANERMELPGDEVRHLTLLFAPEGPFPVSFLNNSKSLRTLTSFDSKLTSIGIEAFSQLKCLRTLNLRSNPITEVPKEIGGLMQFEIS
;
A
#
# COMPACT_ATOMS: atom_id res chain seq x y z
N MET A 1 33.32 1.76 -4.33
CA MET A 1 32.54 2.58 -3.36
C MET A 1 31.60 1.65 -2.61
N ARG A 2 31.45 1.81 -1.28
CA ARG A 2 30.39 1.12 -0.51
C ARG A 2 29.14 2.00 -0.57
N SER A 3 28.35 1.86 -1.62
CA SER A 3 27.08 2.54 -1.78
C SER A 3 25.94 1.64 -1.30
N PHE A 4 24.89 2.20 -0.72
CA PHE A 4 23.66 1.48 -0.37
C PHE A 4 22.85 1.07 -1.62
N PHE A 5 23.14 1.68 -2.76
CA PHE A 5 22.52 1.42 -4.05
C PHE A 5 23.59 1.07 -5.09
N GLN A 6 23.26 0.18 -6.02
CA GLN A 6 24.10 -0.35 -7.08
C GLN A 6 23.30 -0.43 -8.39
N ASP A 7 23.93 -0.86 -9.48
CA ASP A 7 23.26 -1.08 -10.78
C ASP A 7 22.48 0.16 -11.27
N PHE A 8 23.19 1.29 -11.35
CA PHE A 8 22.61 2.54 -11.83
C PHE A 8 22.39 2.48 -13.35
N GLU A 9 21.19 2.83 -13.78
CA GLU A 9 20.88 3.07 -15.19
C GLU A 9 20.69 4.57 -15.38
N GLU A 10 21.31 5.10 -16.43
CA GLU A 10 21.29 6.52 -16.78
C GLU A 10 20.49 6.73 -18.08
N ASP A 11 19.77 7.84 -18.18
CA ASP A 11 19.18 8.27 -19.45
C ASP A 11 20.24 8.82 -20.42
N VAL A 12 19.79 9.26 -21.60
CA VAL A 12 20.67 9.84 -22.63
C VAL A 12 21.39 11.11 -22.19
N ASP A 13 20.87 11.80 -21.18
CA ASP A 13 21.43 13.03 -20.61
C ASP A 13 22.35 12.74 -19.41
N GLY A 14 22.53 11.47 -19.04
CA GLY A 14 23.35 11.02 -17.91
C GLY A 14 22.65 11.12 -16.55
N ASN A 15 21.33 11.31 -16.51
CA ASN A 15 20.58 11.30 -15.25
C ASN A 15 20.28 9.86 -14.84
N ILE A 16 20.51 9.54 -13.57
CA ILE A 16 20.15 8.23 -13.02
C ILE A 16 18.61 8.10 -13.00
N ILE A 17 18.10 7.14 -13.76
CA ILE A 17 16.67 6.82 -13.86
C ILE A 17 16.29 5.57 -13.08
N GLN A 18 17.25 4.69 -12.80
CA GLN A 18 17.02 3.46 -12.05
C GLN A 18 18.26 3.11 -11.22
N CYS A 19 18.05 2.50 -10.06
CA CYS A 19 19.09 1.85 -9.29
C CYS A 19 18.52 0.66 -8.52
N LYS A 20 19.37 -0.29 -8.18
CA LYS A 20 19.05 -1.42 -7.31
C LYS A 20 19.51 -1.13 -5.88
N MET A 21 18.65 -1.36 -4.90
CA MET A 21 19.10 -1.40 -3.51
C MET A 21 20.06 -2.58 -3.31
N HIS A 22 21.20 -2.33 -2.66
CA HIS A 22 22.17 -3.39 -2.38
C HIS A 22 21.54 -4.47 -1.48
N ASP A 23 21.83 -5.74 -1.75
CA ASP A 23 21.16 -6.88 -1.09
C ASP A 23 21.26 -6.84 0.45
N ILE A 24 22.42 -6.47 1.00
CA ILE A 24 22.60 -6.24 2.46
C ILE A 24 21.61 -5.20 3.02
N VAL A 25 21.35 -4.11 2.31
CA VAL A 25 20.39 -3.08 2.75
C VAL A 25 18.98 -3.60 2.64
N HIS A 26 18.68 -4.31 1.55
CA HIS A 26 17.40 -4.97 1.35
C HIS A 26 17.08 -5.95 2.50
N ASP A 27 18.02 -6.83 2.84
CA ASP A 27 17.86 -7.81 3.92
C ASP A 27 17.72 -7.13 5.28
N PHE A 28 18.46 -6.04 5.51
CA PHE A 28 18.35 -5.25 6.73
C PHE A 28 16.98 -4.57 6.86
N VAL A 29 16.46 -3.98 5.78
CA VAL A 29 15.13 -3.39 5.75
C VAL A 29 14.08 -4.48 5.98
N LEU A 30 14.17 -5.62 5.28
CA LEU A 30 13.25 -6.75 5.49
C LEU A 30 13.25 -7.22 6.95
N TYR A 31 14.41 -7.30 7.58
CA TYR A 31 14.52 -7.67 8.99
C TYR A 31 13.79 -6.69 9.92
N LEU A 32 13.92 -5.38 9.66
CA LEU A 32 13.27 -4.33 10.45
C LEU A 32 11.77 -4.25 10.20
N THR A 33 11.31 -4.50 8.97
CA THR A 33 9.92 -4.28 8.56
C THR A 33 9.08 -5.55 8.50
N LYS A 34 9.62 -6.71 8.86
CA LYS A 34 8.95 -8.02 8.72
C LYS A 34 7.54 -8.09 9.32
N ASP A 35 7.31 -7.36 10.42
CA ASP A 35 6.03 -7.33 11.12
C ASP A 35 5.21 -6.06 10.82
N GLU A 36 5.82 -5.07 10.16
CA GLU A 36 5.21 -3.78 9.85
C GLU A 36 4.67 -3.71 8.41
N CYS A 37 5.23 -4.47 7.48
CA CYS A 37 4.85 -4.48 6.06
C CYS A 37 4.16 -5.80 5.68
N PHE A 38 2.91 -5.72 5.24
CA PHE A 38 2.13 -6.87 4.84
C PHE A 38 1.61 -6.74 3.41
N THR A 39 1.75 -7.79 2.62
CA THR A 39 1.20 -7.88 1.27
C THR A 39 0.11 -8.95 1.25
N MET A 40 -1.09 -8.57 0.81
CA MET A 40 -2.24 -9.44 0.72
C MET A 40 -2.66 -9.61 -0.73
N VAL A 41 -2.67 -10.85 -1.20
CA VAL A 41 -3.25 -11.21 -2.50
C VAL A 41 -4.73 -11.47 -2.31
N VAL A 42 -5.57 -10.77 -3.06
CA VAL A 42 -7.02 -10.83 -2.93
C VAL A 42 -7.59 -11.74 -4.02
N LYS A 43 -7.86 -13.02 -3.74
CA LYS A 43 -8.39 -13.95 -4.75
C LYS A 43 -9.90 -14.08 -4.60
N GLY A 44 -10.64 -13.33 -5.43
CA GLY A 44 -12.09 -13.42 -5.50
C GLY A 44 -12.83 -12.79 -4.31
N ALA A 45 -14.13 -12.53 -4.49
CA ALA A 45 -14.93 -11.72 -3.56
C ALA A 45 -15.26 -12.39 -2.21
N ASN A 46 -15.02 -13.70 -2.07
CA ASN A 46 -15.51 -14.50 -0.93
C ASN A 46 -14.40 -15.01 0.00
N GLU A 47 -13.14 -14.67 -0.24
CA GLU A 47 -12.06 -15.06 0.66
C GLU A 47 -12.10 -14.22 1.94
N ARG A 48 -11.99 -14.89 3.09
CA ARG A 48 -11.83 -14.19 4.36
C ARG A 48 -10.46 -13.55 4.39
N MET A 49 -10.47 -12.23 4.49
CA MET A 49 -9.26 -11.43 4.62
C MET A 49 -9.04 -11.18 6.11
N GLU A 50 -7.84 -11.51 6.59
CA GLU A 50 -7.42 -11.25 7.96
C GLU A 50 -5.98 -10.74 7.94
N LEU A 51 -5.69 -9.76 8.79
CA LEU A 51 -4.34 -9.25 8.97
C LEU A 51 -3.65 -10.00 10.11
N PRO A 52 -2.32 -10.19 10.05
CA PRO A 52 -1.57 -10.97 11.03
C PRO A 52 -1.49 -10.33 12.43
N GLY A 53 -1.96 -9.08 12.59
CA GLY A 53 -2.06 -8.39 13.87
C GLY A 53 -2.14 -6.88 13.72
N ASP A 54 -2.23 -6.20 14.87
CA ASP A 54 -2.35 -4.73 14.95
C ASP A 54 -1.02 -4.00 14.71
N GLU A 55 0.11 -4.71 14.55
CA GLU A 55 1.44 -4.11 14.30
C GLU A 55 1.66 -3.72 12.82
N VAL A 56 0.79 -4.16 11.91
CA VAL A 56 0.91 -3.85 10.48
C VAL A 56 0.72 -2.35 10.24
N ARG A 57 1.78 -1.71 9.76
CA ARG A 57 1.80 -0.28 9.43
C ARG A 57 1.64 -0.01 7.94
N HIS A 58 2.03 -0.95 7.10
CA HIS A 58 2.01 -0.79 5.65
C HIS A 58 1.33 -2.01 5.02
N LEU A 59 0.18 -1.79 4.40
CA LEU A 59 -0.59 -2.83 3.73
C LEU A 59 -0.60 -2.57 2.22
N THR A 60 -0.23 -3.61 1.46
CA THR A 60 -0.37 -3.65 0.00
C THR A 60 -1.37 -4.71 -0.41
N LEU A 61 -2.41 -4.31 -1.14
CA LEU A 61 -3.37 -5.21 -1.77
C LEU A 61 -2.95 -5.50 -3.22
N LEU A 62 -2.91 -6.76 -3.60
CA LEU A 62 -2.60 -7.20 -4.96
C LEU A 62 -3.81 -7.90 -5.57
N PHE A 63 -4.10 -7.56 -6.82
CA PHE A 63 -5.07 -8.25 -7.67
C PHE A 63 -6.52 -8.22 -7.13
N ALA A 64 -6.90 -7.16 -6.41
CA ALA A 64 -8.26 -7.03 -5.92
C ALA A 64 -9.25 -7.01 -7.11
N PRO A 65 -10.29 -7.88 -7.10
CA PRO A 65 -11.23 -7.99 -8.20
C PRO A 65 -12.05 -6.71 -8.35
N GLU A 66 -12.77 -6.62 -9.47
CA GLU A 66 -13.63 -5.48 -9.72
C GLU A 66 -14.75 -5.38 -8.68
N GLY A 67 -14.86 -4.24 -8.01
CA GLY A 67 -15.85 -4.03 -6.96
C GLY A 67 -15.43 -3.02 -5.89
N PRO A 68 -16.24 -2.87 -4.82
CA PRO A 68 -15.92 -1.98 -3.73
C PRO A 68 -14.68 -2.43 -2.97
N PHE A 69 -13.93 -1.48 -2.42
CA PHE A 69 -12.80 -1.76 -1.54
C PHE A 69 -13.27 -2.61 -0.33
N PRO A 70 -12.67 -3.79 -0.09
CA PRO A 70 -13.00 -4.61 1.06
C PRO A 70 -12.43 -3.97 2.33
N VAL A 71 -13.28 -3.33 3.12
CA VAL A 71 -12.85 -2.60 4.33
C VAL A 71 -13.00 -3.40 5.63
N SER A 72 -13.77 -4.50 5.62
CA SER A 72 -14.19 -5.22 6.83
C SER A 72 -13.02 -5.76 7.67
N PHE A 73 -11.93 -6.19 7.02
CA PHE A 73 -10.76 -6.74 7.71
C PHE A 73 -9.84 -5.67 8.31
N LEU A 74 -10.09 -4.39 8.02
CA LEU A 74 -9.32 -3.26 8.53
C LEU A 74 -9.81 -2.73 9.88
N ASN A 75 -10.91 -3.27 10.42
CA ASN A 75 -11.58 -2.74 11.62
C ASN A 75 -10.68 -2.63 12.86
N ASN A 76 -9.62 -3.45 12.96
CA ASN A 76 -8.67 -3.43 14.07
C ASN A 76 -7.31 -2.83 13.73
N SER A 77 -7.09 -2.36 12.49
CA SER A 77 -5.77 -1.91 11.99
C SER A 77 -5.40 -0.49 12.43
N LYS A 78 -5.43 -0.22 13.74
CA LYS A 78 -5.24 1.12 14.31
C LYS A 78 -3.85 1.70 14.07
N SER A 79 -2.83 0.86 13.88
CA SER A 79 -1.46 1.30 13.61
C SER A 79 -1.18 1.55 12.13
N LEU A 80 -2.12 1.20 11.24
CA LEU A 80 -1.92 1.28 9.79
C LEU A 80 -1.65 2.72 9.38
N ARG A 81 -0.55 2.93 8.65
CA ARG A 81 -0.06 4.23 8.17
C ARG A 81 -0.15 4.36 6.67
N THR A 82 0.04 3.26 5.95
CA THR A 82 -0.03 3.22 4.48
C THR A 82 -0.95 2.10 4.04
N LEU A 83 -1.85 2.44 3.11
CA LEU A 83 -2.68 1.49 2.38
C LEU A 83 -2.52 1.74 0.88
N THR A 84 -2.07 0.71 0.17
CA THR A 84 -1.81 0.74 -1.26
C THR A 84 -2.50 -0.42 -1.96
N SER A 85 -2.94 -0.22 -3.19
CA SER A 85 -3.36 -1.29 -4.10
C SER A 85 -2.53 -1.31 -5.37
N PHE A 86 -2.19 -2.51 -5.88
CA PHE A 86 -1.63 -2.71 -7.21
C PHE A 86 -2.43 -3.76 -7.98
N ASP A 87 -2.45 -3.61 -9.31
CA ASP A 87 -3.15 -4.49 -10.25
C ASP A 87 -4.60 -4.81 -9.84
N SER A 88 -5.26 -3.84 -9.24
CA SER A 88 -6.60 -3.96 -8.65
C SER A 88 -7.63 -3.22 -9.50
N LYS A 89 -8.91 -3.54 -9.34
CA LYS A 89 -10.02 -2.96 -10.12
C LYS A 89 -11.10 -2.34 -9.23
N LEU A 90 -10.69 -1.65 -8.18
CA LEU A 90 -11.59 -1.09 -7.18
C LEU A 90 -12.48 0.01 -7.79
N THR A 91 -13.80 -0.08 -7.61
CA THR A 91 -14.75 0.88 -8.19
C THR A 91 -15.25 1.91 -7.18
N SER A 92 -15.14 1.62 -5.88
CA SER A 92 -15.57 2.52 -4.81
C SER A 92 -14.85 2.24 -3.50
N ILE A 93 -14.94 3.18 -2.56
CA ILE A 93 -14.33 3.08 -1.24
C ILE A 93 -15.42 3.10 -0.17
N GLY A 94 -15.48 2.08 0.69
CA GLY A 94 -16.39 2.04 1.83
C GLY A 94 -15.87 2.87 2.99
N ILE A 95 -16.67 3.78 3.55
CA ILE A 95 -16.21 4.75 4.58
C ILE A 95 -16.04 4.17 5.98
N GLU A 96 -16.75 3.09 6.32
CA GLU A 96 -16.94 2.69 7.72
C GLU A 96 -15.62 2.32 8.42
N ALA A 97 -14.74 1.56 7.78
CA ALA A 97 -13.47 1.18 8.42
C ALA A 97 -12.42 2.31 8.42
N PHE A 98 -12.44 3.23 7.46
CA PHE A 98 -11.47 4.34 7.43
C PHE A 98 -11.60 5.25 8.65
N SER A 99 -12.80 5.35 9.24
CA SER A 99 -13.02 6.07 10.50
C SER A 99 -12.18 5.52 11.67
N GLN A 100 -11.81 4.23 11.63
CA GLN A 100 -11.00 3.57 12.65
C GLN A 100 -9.49 3.67 12.38
N LEU A 101 -9.08 3.99 11.14
CA LEU A 101 -7.69 4.07 10.70
C LEU A 101 -7.04 5.41 11.07
N LYS A 102 -7.01 5.73 12.36
CA LYS A 102 -6.56 7.02 12.90
C LYS A 102 -5.10 7.36 12.59
N CYS A 103 -4.27 6.36 12.33
CA CYS A 103 -2.87 6.54 12.00
C CYS A 103 -2.60 6.54 10.49
N LEU A 104 -3.62 6.39 9.65
CA LEU A 104 -3.44 6.35 8.19
C LEU A 104 -3.00 7.72 7.71
N ARG A 105 -1.91 7.73 6.92
CA ARG A 105 -1.28 8.95 6.39
C ARG A 105 -1.24 8.94 4.87
N THR A 106 -1.11 7.76 4.30
CA THR A 106 -0.97 7.54 2.87
C THR A 106 -2.01 6.54 2.40
N LEU A 107 -2.82 6.95 1.43
CA LEU A 107 -3.72 6.07 0.71
C LEU A 107 -3.44 6.22 -0.79
N ASN A 108 -2.96 5.15 -1.41
CA ASN A 108 -2.66 5.11 -2.84
C ASN A 108 -3.54 4.05 -3.51
N LEU A 109 -4.52 4.52 -4.28
CA LEU A 109 -5.44 3.67 -5.03
C LEU A 109 -5.35 3.99 -6.52
N ARG A 110 -4.18 4.44 -7.00
CA ARG A 110 -3.93 4.76 -8.41
C ARG A 110 -4.25 3.56 -9.31
N SER A 111 -4.68 3.84 -10.54
CA SER A 111 -5.00 2.82 -11.55
C SER A 111 -6.20 1.93 -11.19
N ASN A 112 -7.10 2.43 -10.33
CA ASN A 112 -8.41 1.83 -10.07
C ASN A 112 -9.51 2.73 -10.66
N PRO A 113 -10.62 2.17 -11.18
CA PRO A 113 -11.75 2.93 -11.72
C PRO A 113 -12.63 3.58 -10.62
N ILE A 114 -12.04 4.26 -9.66
CA ILE A 114 -12.74 4.95 -8.56
C ILE A 114 -13.22 6.31 -9.07
N THR A 115 -14.53 6.52 -9.14
CA THR A 115 -15.12 7.76 -9.65
C THR A 115 -15.40 8.79 -8.56
N GLU A 116 -15.60 8.33 -7.31
CA GLU A 116 -15.94 9.18 -6.18
C GLU A 116 -15.11 8.82 -4.95
N VAL A 117 -14.64 9.85 -4.25
CA VAL A 117 -13.90 9.72 -3.01
C VAL A 117 -14.70 10.35 -1.88
N PRO A 118 -15.00 9.59 -0.81
CA PRO A 118 -15.67 10.13 0.36
C PRO A 118 -14.89 11.29 1.01
N LYS A 119 -15.60 12.30 1.50
CA LYS A 119 -14.98 13.49 2.12
C LYS A 119 -14.24 13.15 3.42
N GLU A 120 -14.66 12.06 4.06
CA GLU A 120 -14.13 11.50 5.30
C GLU A 120 -12.67 11.10 5.16
N ILE A 121 -12.22 10.74 3.95
CA ILE A 121 -10.83 10.39 3.67
C ILE A 121 -9.98 11.58 3.21
N GLY A 122 -10.59 12.76 3.05
CA GLY A 122 -9.91 14.00 2.65
C GLY A 122 -8.96 14.57 3.70
N GLY A 123 -8.94 14.02 4.92
CA GLY A 123 -7.99 14.40 5.98
C GLY A 123 -6.62 13.71 5.91
N LEU A 124 -6.39 12.81 4.95
CA LEU A 124 -5.11 12.11 4.79
C LEU A 124 -4.02 13.06 4.25
N MET A 125 -2.80 12.94 4.78
CA MET A 125 -1.68 13.81 4.37
C MET A 125 -1.23 13.57 2.93
N GLN A 126 -1.36 12.34 2.43
CA GLN A 126 -1.07 12.00 1.05
C GLN A 126 -2.13 11.06 0.50
N PHE A 127 -2.84 11.52 -0.52
CA PHE A 127 -3.94 10.82 -1.16
C PHE A 127 -3.81 10.91 -2.68
N GLU A 128 -3.75 9.77 -3.36
CA GLU A 128 -3.56 9.69 -4.81
C GLU A 128 -4.57 8.74 -5.45
N ILE A 129 -5.39 9.28 -6.37
CA ILE A 129 -6.26 8.57 -7.29
C ILE A 129 -6.01 9.13 -8.71
N SER A 130 -5.94 8.27 -9.72
CA SER A 130 -5.75 8.65 -11.13
C SER A 130 -6.37 7.61 -12.03
#